data_AF-K1T3X3-F1
#
_entry.id   AF-K1T3X3-F1
#
_cell.length_a   1.000
_cell.length_b   1.000
_cell.length_c   1.000
_cell.angle_alpha   90.00
_cell.angle_beta   90.00
_cell.angle_gamma   90.00
#
_symmetry.space_group_name_H-M   'P 1'
#
loop_
_entity.id
_entity.type
_entity.pdbx_description
1 polymer ?
#
loop_
_entity_poly.entity_id
_entity_poly.type
_entity_poly.pdbx_seq_one_letter_code
_entity_poly.pdbx_strand_id
1 'polypeptide(L)'
;HTGYMHLYLYSIRRGLLAQVTKGAWEVTGVVGTDGKRVWYLSTETSPLRRNLYSVRLDGKDKRRLTPGEGYYSIAPSRGMKYYISTFSNAATPNRVEICDGEGNVVRTLADSRALREELAARRVPVKEFFTFTTERGDTLNAYMIRPRDFDPSKRYPVLLTQYSGPGSQQVA
;
A
#
# COMPACT_ATOMS: atom_id res chain seq x y z
N HIS A 1 9.51 17.49 14.93
CA HIS A 1 8.62 16.75 14.01
C HIS A 1 9.45 16.22 12.85
N THR A 2 9.25 14.97 12.42
CA THR A 2 10.08 14.30 11.40
C THR A 2 9.65 14.58 9.95
N GLY A 3 8.56 15.33 9.75
CA GLY A 3 8.00 15.59 8.42
C GLY A 3 7.10 14.47 7.87
N TYR A 4 6.95 13.35 8.59
CA TYR A 4 6.12 12.21 8.21
C TYR A 4 4.98 11.97 9.20
N MET A 5 3.84 11.50 8.70
CA MET A 5 2.70 11.10 9.53
C MET A 5 3.02 9.82 10.30
N HIS A 6 2.93 9.87 11.63
CA HIS A 6 3.19 8.75 12.52
C HIS A 6 2.17 8.68 13.65
N LEU A 7 2.14 7.54 14.35
CA LEU A 7 1.29 7.33 15.51
C LEU A 7 1.96 7.88 16.77
N TYR A 8 1.21 8.68 17.51
CA TYR A 8 1.61 9.23 18.81
C TYR A 8 0.55 8.88 19.83
N LEU A 9 0.98 8.38 20.98
CA LEU A 9 0.12 8.07 22.11
C LEU A 9 0.04 9.30 23.01
N TYR A 10 -1.18 9.81 23.21
CA TYR A 10 -1.45 10.96 24.06
C TYR A 10 -2.36 10.60 25.23
N SER A 11 -2.05 11.16 26.39
CA SER A 11 -2.94 11.25 27.54
C SER A 11 -3.61 12.60 27.54
N ILE A 12 -4.93 12.63 27.79
CA ILE A 12 -5.67 13.88 27.97
C ILE A 12 -5.10 14.70 29.15
N ARG A 13 -4.57 14.04 30.19
CA ARG A 13 -4.02 14.71 31.39
C ARG A 13 -2.54 14.99 31.31
N ARG A 14 -1.76 14.05 30.76
CA ARG A 14 -0.29 14.10 30.78
C ARG A 14 0.35 14.60 29.48
N GLY A 15 -0.45 14.82 28.43
CA GLY A 15 0.06 15.15 27.11
C GLY A 15 0.69 13.95 26.41
N LEU A 16 1.75 14.19 25.64
CA LEU A 16 2.42 13.14 24.85
C LEU A 16 3.05 12.09 25.76
N LEU A 17 2.66 10.83 25.59
CA LEU A 17 3.21 9.69 26.31
C LEU A 17 4.34 9.00 25.53
N ALA A 18 4.12 8.75 24.23
CA ALA A 18 5.09 8.06 23.39
C ALA A 18 4.86 8.35 21.90
N GLN A 19 5.95 8.36 21.12
CA GLN A 19 5.87 8.19 19.67
C GLN A 19 5.91 6.69 19.35
N VAL A 20 4.80 6.15 18.86
CA VAL A 20 4.59 4.70 18.66
C VAL A 20 5.28 4.22 17.38
N THR A 21 5.30 5.06 16.33
CA THR A 21 5.95 4.74 15.06
C THR A 21 6.88 5.87 14.60
N LYS A 22 7.94 5.51 13.86
CA LYS A 22 8.93 6.43 13.31
C LYS A 22 9.63 5.84 12.09
N GLY A 23 10.07 6.69 11.17
CA GLY A 23 10.88 6.32 10.00
C GLY A 23 10.69 7.33 8.86
N ALA A 24 11.34 7.07 7.72
CA ALA A 24 11.15 7.85 6.49
C ALA A 24 9.98 7.30 5.66
N TRP A 25 8.80 7.22 6.28
CA TRP A 25 7.56 6.67 5.70
C TRP A 25 6.35 7.16 6.50
N GLU A 26 5.15 6.99 5.95
CA GLU A 26 3.92 7.54 6.54
C GLU A 26 2.93 6.46 6.96
N VAL A 27 2.27 6.70 8.09
CA VAL A 27 1.03 6.06 8.47
C VAL A 27 -0.10 6.72 7.68
N THR A 28 -0.86 5.92 6.94
CA THR A 28 -1.91 6.43 6.03
C THR A 28 -3.32 6.19 6.56
N GLY A 29 -3.47 5.39 7.61
CA GLY A 29 -4.77 5.16 8.24
C GLY A 29 -4.67 4.25 9.46
N VAL A 30 -5.46 4.54 10.49
CA VAL A 30 -5.65 3.64 11.63
C VAL A 30 -6.81 2.70 11.31
N VAL A 31 -6.55 1.40 11.40
CA VAL A 31 -7.55 0.36 11.16
C VAL A 31 -8.29 0.02 12.45
N GLY A 32 -7.57 -0.07 13.57
CA GLY A 32 -8.19 -0.37 14.86
C GLY A 32 -7.18 -0.50 15.99
N THR A 33 -7.68 -0.66 17.20
CA THR A 33 -6.88 -0.89 18.41
C THR A 33 -7.68 -1.73 19.41
N ASP A 34 -6.97 -2.50 20.24
CA ASP A 34 -7.53 -3.25 21.38
C ASP A 34 -7.09 -2.65 22.74
N GLY A 35 -6.47 -1.46 22.72
CA GLY A 35 -5.90 -0.80 23.90
C GLY A 35 -4.50 -1.29 24.29
N LYS A 36 -3.96 -2.33 23.65
CA LYS A 36 -2.58 -2.81 23.82
C LYS A 36 -1.77 -2.70 22.54
N ARG A 37 -2.42 -2.91 21.39
CA ARG A 37 -1.89 -2.85 20.04
C ARG A 37 -2.75 -1.93 19.18
N VAL A 38 -2.12 -1.40 18.14
CA VAL A 38 -2.76 -0.64 17.08
C VAL A 38 -2.44 -1.28 15.75
N TRP A 39 -3.46 -1.43 14.90
CA TRP A 39 -3.35 -1.88 13.53
C TRP A 39 -3.52 -0.68 12.61
N TYR A 40 -2.63 -0.54 11.64
CA TYR A 40 -2.56 0.63 10.78
C TYR A 40 -2.03 0.28 9.39
N LEU A 41 -2.37 1.13 8.43
CA LEU A 41 -1.81 1.09 7.07
C LEU A 41 -0.63 2.04 6.98
N SER A 42 0.43 1.63 6.30
CA SER A 42 1.59 2.50 6.06
C SER A 42 2.26 2.28 4.70
N THR A 43 3.10 3.25 4.35
CA THR A 43 4.00 3.23 3.19
C THR A 43 5.39 2.67 3.50
N GLU A 44 5.57 2.01 4.66
CA GLU A 44 6.88 1.63 5.20
C GLU A 44 7.72 0.77 4.24
N THR A 45 7.10 -0.09 3.44
CA THR A 45 7.80 -0.90 2.43
C THR A 45 8.10 -0.14 1.15
N SER A 46 7.26 0.84 0.78
CA SER A 46 7.37 1.64 -0.43
C SER A 46 6.28 2.72 -0.43
N PRO A 47 6.55 3.92 -0.96
CA PRO A 47 5.50 4.92 -1.21
C PRO A 47 4.39 4.40 -2.12
N LEU A 48 4.67 3.43 -2.99
CA LEU A 48 3.72 2.82 -3.93
C LEU A 48 2.82 1.76 -3.28
N ARG A 49 3.02 1.44 -2.00
CA ARG A 49 2.36 0.32 -1.32
C ARG A 49 1.57 0.82 -0.13
N ARG A 50 0.54 0.07 0.23
CA ARG A 50 -0.17 0.20 1.50
C ARG A 50 -0.24 -1.18 2.11
N ASN A 51 0.50 -1.40 3.19
CA ASN A 51 0.49 -2.67 3.90
C ASN A 51 -0.11 -2.49 5.29
N LEU A 52 -0.79 -3.53 5.78
CA LEU A 52 -1.26 -3.61 7.15
C LEU A 52 -0.11 -3.99 8.09
N TYR A 53 0.05 -3.20 9.13
CA TYR A 53 0.97 -3.43 10.23
C TYR A 53 0.22 -3.49 11.56
N SER A 54 0.82 -4.15 12.54
CA SER A 54 0.45 -4.02 13.95
C SER A 54 1.66 -3.64 14.78
N VAL A 55 1.46 -2.87 15.84
CA VAL A 55 2.50 -2.51 16.81
C VAL A 55 1.87 -2.34 18.18
N ARG A 56 2.62 -2.61 19.25
CA ARG A 56 2.17 -2.29 20.60
C ARG A 56 2.20 -0.78 20.84
N LEU A 57 1.40 -0.30 21.79
CA LEU A 57 1.33 1.14 22.11
C LEU A 57 2.64 1.71 22.67
N ASP A 58 3.57 0.86 23.13
CA ASP A 58 4.93 1.24 23.52
C ASP A 58 5.93 1.23 22.34
N GLY A 59 5.46 1.00 21.12
CA GLY A 59 6.26 0.96 19.89
C GLY A 59 6.99 -0.37 19.64
N LYS A 60 6.83 -1.36 20.52
CA LYS A 60 7.51 -2.67 20.41
C LYS A 60 6.70 -3.68 19.60
N ASP A 61 7.36 -4.78 19.23
CA ASP A 61 6.77 -5.95 18.58
C ASP A 61 5.96 -5.61 17.31
N LYS A 62 6.52 -4.69 16.51
CA LYS A 62 5.96 -4.30 15.21
C LYS A 62 6.00 -5.47 14.23
N ARG A 63 4.87 -5.75 13.58
CA ARG A 63 4.72 -6.83 12.60
C ARG A 63 3.99 -6.33 11.37
N ARG A 64 4.43 -6.76 10.19
CA ARG A 64 3.69 -6.63 8.93
C ARG A 64 2.77 -7.84 8.79
N LEU A 65 1.48 -7.62 8.55
CA LEU A 65 0.46 -8.67 8.47
C LEU A 65 0.06 -9.03 7.04
N THR A 66 0.52 -8.24 6.05
CA THR A 66 0.18 -8.44 4.63
C THR A 66 1.45 -8.70 3.83
N PRO A 67 1.61 -9.87 3.19
CA PRO A 67 2.87 -10.24 2.53
C PRO A 67 3.04 -9.61 1.14
N GLY A 68 1.95 -9.26 0.46
CA GLY A 68 1.97 -8.88 -0.96
C GLY A 68 2.53 -7.49 -1.24
N GLU A 69 3.00 -7.33 -2.48
CA GLU A 69 3.48 -6.07 -3.03
C GLU A 69 2.36 -5.38 -3.79
N GLY A 70 1.74 -4.39 -3.14
CA GLY A 70 0.62 -3.66 -3.71
C GLY A 70 -0.14 -2.83 -2.68
N TYR A 71 -1.41 -2.65 -2.95
CA TYR A 71 -2.31 -1.83 -2.16
C TYR A 71 -3.29 -2.73 -1.39
N TYR A 72 -3.32 -2.58 -0.07
CA TYR A 72 -4.27 -3.26 0.80
C TYR A 72 -5.28 -2.26 1.40
N SER A 73 -6.55 -2.61 1.31
CA SER A 73 -7.63 -2.03 2.10
C SER A 73 -8.17 -3.06 3.09
N ILE A 74 -8.45 -2.63 4.32
CA ILE A 74 -8.77 -3.52 5.44
C ILE A 74 -10.10 -3.10 6.05
N ALA A 75 -11.07 -4.03 6.07
CA ALA A 75 -12.31 -3.89 6.83
C ALA A 75 -12.22 -4.75 8.09
N PRO A 76 -12.01 -4.15 9.27
CA PRO A 76 -11.75 -4.87 10.50
C PRO A 76 -13.04 -5.42 11.13
N SER A 77 -12.97 -6.59 11.75
CA SER A 77 -13.96 -6.98 12.76
C SER A 77 -13.62 -6.35 14.12
N ARG A 78 -14.55 -6.40 15.07
CA ARG A 78 -14.33 -5.89 16.43
C ARG A 78 -13.10 -6.56 17.07
N GLY A 79 -12.17 -5.74 17.56
CA GLY A 79 -10.95 -6.20 18.22
C GLY A 79 -9.94 -6.88 17.28
N MET A 80 -10.08 -6.74 15.96
CA MET A 80 -9.17 -7.34 14.96
C MET A 80 -9.03 -8.87 15.06
N LYS A 81 -10.05 -9.59 15.55
CA LYS A 81 -10.04 -11.06 15.56
C LYS A 81 -9.95 -11.62 14.13
N TYR A 82 -10.69 -11.00 13.22
CA TYR A 82 -10.65 -11.21 11.78
C TYR A 82 -10.68 -9.87 11.05
N TYR A 83 -10.32 -9.87 9.77
CA TYR A 83 -10.56 -8.75 8.87
C TYR A 83 -10.76 -9.22 7.44
N ILE A 84 -11.49 -8.42 6.66
CA ILE A 84 -11.52 -8.59 5.21
C ILE A 84 -10.37 -7.76 4.64
N SER A 85 -9.51 -8.42 3.88
CA SER A 85 -8.42 -7.84 3.12
C SER A 85 -8.83 -7.73 1.65
N THR A 86 -8.77 -6.53 1.09
CA THR A 86 -8.87 -6.31 -0.35
C THR A 86 -7.50 -5.90 -0.86
N PHE A 87 -6.91 -6.73 -1.71
CA PHE A 87 -5.59 -6.53 -2.31
C PHE A 87 -5.72 -6.22 -3.79
N SER A 88 -4.91 -5.28 -4.28
CA SER A 88 -4.69 -5.07 -5.71
C SER A 88 -3.26 -4.60 -5.98
N ASN A 89 -2.81 -4.77 -7.22
CA ASN A 89 -1.65 -4.07 -7.76
C ASN A 89 -1.82 -3.86 -9.27
N ALA A 90 -0.86 -3.21 -9.91
CA ALA A 90 -0.95 -2.89 -11.34
C ALA A 90 -1.10 -4.11 -12.27
N ALA A 91 -0.70 -5.30 -11.84
CA ALA A 91 -0.72 -6.52 -12.67
C ALA A 91 -1.83 -7.51 -12.26
N THR A 92 -2.39 -7.39 -11.06
CA THR A 92 -3.39 -8.31 -10.54
C THR A 92 -4.69 -7.59 -10.18
N PRO A 93 -5.82 -8.01 -10.79
CA PRO A 93 -7.16 -7.62 -10.35
C PRO A 93 -7.38 -7.94 -8.87
N ASN A 94 -8.40 -7.29 -8.30
CA ASN A 94 -8.69 -7.36 -6.87
C ASN A 94 -8.82 -8.81 -6.36
N ARG A 95 -8.11 -9.10 -5.26
CA ARG A 95 -8.29 -10.31 -4.46
C ARG A 95 -8.88 -9.92 -3.11
N VAL A 96 -9.95 -10.61 -2.69
CA VAL A 96 -10.65 -10.38 -1.44
C VAL A 96 -10.54 -11.63 -0.58
N GLU A 97 -9.99 -11.48 0.62
CA GLU A 97 -9.69 -12.57 1.56
C GLU A 97 -10.21 -12.22 2.96
N ILE A 98 -10.71 -13.21 3.69
CA ILE A 98 -10.88 -13.13 5.14
C ILE A 98 -9.57 -13.61 5.76
N CYS A 99 -9.00 -12.80 6.63
CA CYS A 99 -7.80 -13.10 7.39
C CYS A 99 -8.09 -13.11 8.90
N ASP A 100 -7.30 -13.87 9.66
CA ASP A 100 -7.28 -13.77 11.12
C ASP A 100 -6.44 -12.58 11.60
N GLY A 101 -6.48 -12.28 12.90
CA GLY A 101 -5.72 -11.18 13.50
C GLY A 101 -4.19 -11.30 13.42
N GLU A 102 -3.68 -12.48 13.08
CA GLU A 102 -2.25 -12.76 12.87
C GLU A 102 -1.82 -12.58 11.40
N GLY A 103 -2.79 -12.41 10.49
CA GLY A 103 -2.57 -12.21 9.06
C GLY A 103 -2.63 -13.47 8.22
N ASN A 104 -3.08 -14.59 8.78
CA ASN A 104 -3.28 -15.82 8.01
C ASN A 104 -4.59 -15.75 7.24
N VAL A 105 -4.59 -16.20 5.98
CA VAL A 105 -5.80 -16.31 5.17
C VAL A 105 -6.65 -17.46 5.70
N VAL A 106 -7.87 -17.13 6.13
CA VAL A 106 -8.88 -18.10 6.57
C VAL A 106 -9.71 -18.56 5.37
N ARG A 107 -10.06 -17.64 4.48
CA ARG A 107 -10.89 -17.93 3.30
C ARG A 107 -10.71 -16.89 2.21
N THR A 108 -10.59 -17.32 0.96
CA THR A 108 -10.69 -16.45 -0.21
C THR A 108 -12.16 -16.24 -0.58
N LEU A 109 -12.60 -14.99 -0.67
CA LEU A 109 -13.96 -14.61 -1.08
C LEU A 109 -14.03 -14.34 -2.58
N ALA A 110 -13.00 -13.73 -3.16
CA ALA A 110 -12.88 -13.49 -4.58
C ALA A 110 -11.40 -13.44 -4.98
N ASP A 111 -11.02 -14.11 -6.06
CA ASP A 111 -9.64 -14.13 -6.58
C ASP A 111 -9.51 -13.54 -7.99
N SER A 112 -10.65 -13.13 -8.56
CA SER A 112 -10.76 -12.61 -9.93
C SER A 112 -10.11 -13.52 -10.97
N ARG A 113 -10.13 -14.85 -10.75
CA ARG A 113 -9.41 -15.81 -11.60
C ARG A 113 -9.81 -15.74 -13.08
N ALA A 114 -11.10 -15.73 -13.38
CA ALA A 114 -11.58 -15.69 -14.76
C ALA A 114 -11.11 -14.42 -15.50
N LEU A 115 -11.18 -13.26 -14.82
CA LEU A 115 -10.70 -11.98 -15.35
C LEU A 115 -9.18 -12.00 -15.54
N ARG A 116 -8.43 -12.61 -14.63
CA ARG A 116 -6.96 -12.77 -14.76
C ARG A 116 -6.59 -13.59 -15.98
N GLU A 117 -7.28 -14.72 -16.19
CA GLU A 117 -7.05 -15.60 -17.34
C GLU A 117 -7.41 -14.88 -18.65
N GLU A 118 -8.50 -14.11 -18.70
CA GLU A 118 -8.89 -13.31 -19.86
C GLU A 118 -7.87 -12.19 -20.18
N LEU A 119 -7.43 -11.44 -19.18
CA LEU A 119 -6.42 -10.38 -19.36
C LEU A 119 -5.09 -10.95 -19.84
N ALA A 120 -4.67 -12.09 -19.31
CA ALA A 120 -3.46 -12.79 -19.74
C ALA A 120 -3.58 -13.26 -21.20
N ALA A 121 -4.70 -13.87 -21.58
CA ALA A 121 -4.96 -14.31 -22.95
C ALA A 121 -4.94 -13.14 -23.95
N ARG A 122 -5.42 -11.96 -23.54
CA ARG A 122 -5.47 -10.77 -24.39
C ARG A 122 -4.14 -10.02 -24.52
N ARG A 123 -3.07 -10.40 -23.80
CA ARG A 123 -1.78 -9.69 -23.77
C ARG A 123 -1.95 -8.18 -23.57
N VAL A 124 -2.76 -7.81 -22.58
CA VAL A 124 -3.01 -6.39 -22.26
C VAL A 124 -1.69 -5.75 -21.81
N PRO A 125 -1.33 -4.58 -22.34
CA PRO A 125 -0.16 -3.84 -21.86
C PRO A 125 -0.19 -3.62 -20.35
N VAL A 126 0.93 -3.91 -19.69
CA VAL A 126 1.10 -3.74 -18.25
C VAL A 126 1.84 -2.45 -17.94
N LYS A 127 1.60 -1.90 -16.74
CA LYS A 127 2.37 -0.77 -16.23
C LYS A 127 3.76 -1.25 -15.81
N GLU A 128 4.78 -0.57 -16.30
CA GLU A 128 6.16 -0.75 -15.87
C GLU A 128 6.58 0.43 -15.03
N PHE A 129 6.84 0.19 -13.74
CA PHE A 129 7.26 1.23 -12.81
C PHE A 129 8.76 1.48 -12.90
N PHE A 130 9.14 2.74 -12.84
CA PHE A 130 10.55 3.17 -12.82
C PHE A 130 10.69 4.44 -12.00
N THR A 131 11.94 4.80 -11.69
CA THR A 131 12.27 6.08 -11.09
C THR A 131 13.21 6.85 -12.00
N PHE A 132 13.16 8.17 -11.91
CA PHE A 132 14.13 9.05 -12.56
C PHE A 132 14.47 10.21 -11.62
N THR A 133 15.65 10.77 -11.79
CA THR A 133 16.13 11.90 -10.98
C THR A 133 15.99 13.19 -11.78
N THR A 134 15.41 14.22 -11.18
CA THR A 134 15.30 15.55 -11.80
C THR A 134 16.66 16.24 -11.80
N GLU A 135 16.81 17.31 -12.59
CA GLU A 135 18.03 18.14 -12.58
C GLU A 135 18.34 18.74 -11.20
N ARG A 136 17.32 18.84 -10.33
CA ARG A 136 17.45 19.33 -8.94
C ARG A 136 17.86 18.24 -7.94
N GLY A 137 17.96 16.98 -8.37
CA GLY A 137 18.33 15.84 -7.52
C GLY A 137 17.14 15.10 -6.89
N ASP A 138 15.89 15.48 -7.20
CA ASP A 138 14.71 14.80 -6.65
C ASP A 138 14.45 13.49 -7.38
N THR A 139 14.24 12.39 -6.64
CA THR A 139 13.82 11.10 -7.23
C THR A 139 12.30 11.05 -7.34
N LEU A 140 11.81 10.89 -8.58
CA LEU A 140 10.38 10.78 -8.88
C LEU A 140 10.02 9.34 -9.28
N ASN A 141 8.86 8.87 -8.81
CA ASN A 141 8.27 7.61 -9.27
C ASN A 141 7.46 7.85 -10.54
N ALA A 142 7.51 6.92 -11.48
CA ALA A 142 6.71 6.94 -12.71
C ALA A 142 6.30 5.53 -13.13
N TYR A 143 5.37 5.44 -14.07
CA TYR A 143 5.12 4.21 -14.81
C TYR A 143 4.96 4.50 -16.30
N MET A 144 5.26 3.50 -17.13
CA MET A 144 5.03 3.52 -18.57
C MET A 144 4.17 2.33 -18.96
N ILE A 145 3.26 2.53 -19.91
CA ILE A 145 2.54 1.45 -20.58
C ILE A 145 3.01 1.45 -22.03
N ARG A 146 3.67 0.39 -22.46
CA ARG A 146 4.15 0.25 -23.84
C ARG A 146 3.01 -0.20 -24.75
N PRO A 147 3.00 0.19 -26.04
CA PRO A 147 2.03 -0.34 -26.99
C PRO A 147 2.15 -1.85 -27.12
N ARG A 148 1.09 -2.49 -27.61
CA ARG A 148 1.15 -3.91 -27.99
C ARG A 148 2.24 -4.10 -29.05
N ASP A 149 3.01 -5.18 -28.91
CA ASP A 149 4.12 -5.52 -29.83
C ASP A 149 5.18 -4.43 -29.95
N PHE A 150 5.48 -3.77 -28.82
CA PHE A 150 6.53 -2.75 -28.74
C PHE A 150 7.86 -3.25 -29.28
N ASP A 151 8.46 -2.44 -30.15
CA ASP A 151 9.77 -2.67 -30.75
C ASP A 151 10.71 -1.53 -30.32
N PRO A 152 11.78 -1.81 -29.57
CA PRO A 152 12.69 -0.77 -29.09
C PRO A 152 13.44 -0.02 -30.21
N SER A 153 13.44 -0.54 -31.44
CA SER A 153 14.04 0.11 -32.61
C SER A 153 13.14 1.16 -33.27
N LYS A 154 11.85 1.21 -32.90
CA LYS A 154 10.85 2.11 -33.48
C LYS A 154 10.56 3.30 -32.56
N ARG A 155 10.05 4.38 -33.16
CA ARG A 155 9.57 5.56 -32.43
C ARG A 155 8.05 5.54 -32.34
N TYR A 156 7.54 5.85 -31.17
CA TYR A 156 6.10 5.91 -30.88
C TYR A 156 5.75 7.27 -30.30
N PRO A 157 4.55 7.82 -30.59
CA PRO A 157 4.07 9.00 -29.88
C PRO A 157 3.86 8.68 -28.40
N VAL A 158 4.18 9.63 -27.52
CA VAL A 158 4.04 9.49 -26.06
C VAL A 158 2.93 10.40 -25.58
N LEU A 159 1.94 9.84 -24.88
CA LEU A 159 0.98 10.59 -24.09
C LEU A 159 1.48 10.64 -22.65
N LEU A 160 1.85 11.83 -22.18
CA LEU A 160 2.22 12.05 -20.79
C LEU A 160 0.98 12.46 -19.98
N THR A 161 0.60 11.65 -19.00
CA THR A 161 -0.41 12.01 -18.01
C THR A 161 0.25 12.33 -16.68
N GLN A 162 0.00 13.53 -16.18
CA GLN A 162 0.52 13.98 -14.89
C GLN A 162 -0.62 14.55 -14.06
N TYR A 163 -0.67 14.15 -12.79
CA TYR A 163 -1.50 14.79 -11.78
C TYR A 163 -0.60 15.11 -10.59
N SER A 164 -0.41 16.41 -10.35
CA SER A 164 0.56 16.95 -9.39
C SER A 164 -0.11 17.69 -8.22
N GLY A 165 -1.37 17.37 -7.93
CA GLY A 165 -2.08 17.99 -6.82
C GLY A 165 -1.42 17.65 -5.47
N PRO A 166 -1.25 18.61 -4.54
CA PRO A 166 -0.78 18.31 -3.18
C PRO A 166 -1.63 17.20 -2.53
N GLY A 167 -0.97 16.21 -1.92
CA GLY A 167 -1.64 15.08 -1.27
C GLY A 167 -2.20 14.00 -2.22
N SER A 168 -1.98 14.13 -3.54
CA SER A 168 -2.39 13.11 -4.51
C SER A 168 -1.23 12.19 -4.92
N GLN A 169 -1.51 10.91 -5.11
CA GLN A 169 -0.57 9.93 -5.62
C GLN A 169 -1.23 9.12 -6.74
N GLN A 170 -0.79 9.31 -7.99
CA GLN A 170 -1.29 8.55 -9.15
C GLN A 170 -0.38 7.40 -9.59
N VAL A 171 0.85 7.36 -9.07
CA VAL A 171 1.74 6.21 -9.25
C VAL A 171 1.41 5.23 -8.14
N ALA A 172 0.54 4.27 -8.46
CA ALA A 172 0.08 3.18 -7.60
C ALA A 172 -0.31 1.97 -8.47
#